data_AF-A0A7V2UKD1-F1
#
_entry.id   AF-A0A7V2UKD1-F1
#
_cell.length_a   1.000
_cell.length_b   1.000
_cell.length_c   1.000
_cell.angle_alpha   90.00
_cell.angle_beta   90.00
_cell.angle_gamma   90.00
#
_symmetry.space_group_name_H-M   'P 1'
#
loop_
_entity.id
_entity.type
_entity.pdbx_description
1 polymer ?
#
loop_
_entity_poly.entity_id
_entity_poly.type
_entity_poly.pdbx_seq_one_letter_code
_entity_poly.pdbx_strand_id
1 'polypeptide(L)'
;LLSLLLGETWSLDYSAQAWGSLFLQTAVGAFASYLAWMWMLRHYPATLMSSFTFLTPVFALLFGVLLLGEPLTLQLLLALAGVAVGIVLVSRRA
;
A
#
# COMPACT_ATOMS: atom_id res chain seq x y z
N LEU A 1 4.50 10.87 -29.20
CA LEU A 1 4.53 10.79 -30.68
C LEU A 1 3.60 9.71 -31.21
N LEU A 2 3.63 8.46 -30.72
CA LEU A 2 2.70 7.40 -31.16
C LEU A 2 1.20 7.73 -30.96
N SER A 3 0.79 8.24 -29.80
CA SER A 3 -0.61 8.65 -29.53
C SER A 3 -1.10 9.77 -30.48
N LEU A 4 -0.22 10.72 -30.79
CA LEU A 4 -0.50 11.78 -31.77
C LEU A 4 -0.58 11.25 -33.20
N LEU A 5 0.26 10.27 -33.55
CA LEU A 5 0.21 9.56 -34.84
C LEU A 5 -1.05 8.69 -34.98
N LEU A 6 -1.59 8.18 -33.87
CA LEU A 6 -2.83 7.40 -33.81
C LEU A 6 -4.10 8.28 -33.79
N GLY A 7 -3.95 9.61 -33.75
CA GLY A 7 -5.08 10.55 -33.75
C GLY A 7 -5.90 10.53 -32.45
N GLU A 8 -5.33 10.06 -31.35
CA GLU A 8 -6.02 10.02 -30.06
C GLU A 8 -6.29 11.45 -29.56
N THR A 9 -7.55 11.74 -29.29
CA THR A 9 -7.98 13.00 -28.70
C THR A 9 -7.87 12.89 -27.19
N TRP A 10 -7.00 13.71 -26.59
CA TRP A 10 -6.82 13.78 -25.15
C TRP A 10 -8.02 14.53 -24.57
N SER A 11 -8.94 13.79 -23.95
CA SER A 11 -10.09 14.37 -23.24
C SER A 11 -9.88 14.26 -21.73
N LEU A 12 -10.37 15.27 -21.00
CA LEU A 12 -10.40 15.29 -19.54
C LEU A 12 -11.80 15.00 -18.98
N ASP A 13 -12.69 14.48 -19.83
CA ASP A 13 -14.07 14.11 -19.52
C ASP A 13 -14.14 12.79 -18.74
N TYR A 14 -13.33 12.67 -17.69
CA TYR A 14 -13.37 11.55 -16.77
C TYR A 14 -14.50 11.71 -15.76
N SER A 15 -15.06 10.58 -15.31
CA SER A 15 -16.11 10.60 -14.30
C SER A 15 -15.63 11.22 -12.98
N ALA A 16 -16.57 11.76 -12.19
CA ALA A 16 -16.25 12.27 -10.86
C ALA A 16 -15.57 11.20 -9.96
N GLN A 17 -15.89 9.92 -10.18
CA GLN A 17 -15.26 8.79 -9.49
C GLN A 17 -13.79 8.64 -9.87
N ALA A 18 -13.44 8.79 -11.15
CA ALA A 18 -12.05 8.73 -11.61
C ALA A 18 -11.22 9.89 -11.03
N TRP A 19 -11.75 11.11 -11.09
CA TRP A 19 -11.12 12.28 -10.46
C TRP A 19 -10.97 12.13 -8.95
N GLY A 20 -12.02 11.64 -8.27
CA GLY A 20 -11.99 11.37 -6.84
C GLY A 20 -10.96 10.30 -6.48
N SER A 21 -10.84 9.23 -7.27
CA SER A 21 -9.85 8.17 -7.05
C SER A 21 -8.43 8.66 -7.24
N LEU A 22 -8.19 9.52 -8.25
CA LEU A 22 -6.89 10.14 -8.47
C LEU A 22 -6.52 11.06 -7.31
N PHE A 23 -7.46 11.92 -6.89
CA PHE A 23 -7.24 12.81 -5.76
C PHE A 23 -6.93 12.05 -4.47
N LEU A 24 -7.71 11.00 -4.16
CA LEU A 24 -7.49 10.18 -2.96
C LEU A 24 -6.09 9.54 -2.97
N GLN A 25 -5.69 8.94 -4.10
CA GLN A 25 -4.37 8.32 -4.22
C GLN A 25 -3.24 9.34 -4.12
N THR A 26 -3.37 10.51 -4.74
CA THR A 26 -2.33 11.54 -4.70
C THR A 26 -2.25 12.20 -3.32
N ALA A 27 -3.36 12.66 -2.76
CA ALA A 27 -3.38 13.42 -1.51
C ALA A 27 -3.13 12.54 -0.29
N VAL A 28 -3.79 11.38 -0.21
CA VAL A 28 -3.70 10.48 0.95
C VAL A 28 -2.62 9.43 0.74
N GLY A 29 -2.69 8.71 -0.37
CA GLY A 29 -1.79 7.59 -0.66
C GLY A 29 -0.33 8.01 -0.82
N ALA A 30 -0.07 9.03 -1.63
CA ALA A 30 1.30 9.51 -1.87
C ALA A 30 1.70 10.62 -0.89
N PHE A 31 0.99 11.74 -0.88
CA PHE A 31 1.45 12.94 -0.19
C PHE A 31 1.43 12.81 1.34
N ALA A 32 0.26 12.58 1.94
CA ALA A 32 0.13 12.50 3.40
C ALA A 32 0.91 11.32 3.98
N SER A 33 0.85 10.15 3.34
CA SER A 33 1.58 8.96 3.79
C SER A 33 3.09 9.15 3.75
N TYR A 34 3.62 9.75 2.67
CA TYR A 34 5.06 10.02 2.59
C TYR A 34 5.50 11.08 3.60
N LEU A 35 4.72 12.14 3.80
CA LEU A 35 5.02 13.15 4.80
C LEU A 35 5.04 12.56 6.22
N ALA A 36 4.05 11.72 6.55
CA ALA A 36 4.01 10.99 7.82
C ALA A 36 5.24 10.09 7.96
N TRP A 37 5.62 9.35 6.92
CA TRP A 37 6.81 8.50 6.92
C TRP A 37 8.10 9.30 7.15
N MET A 38 8.29 10.41 6.43
CA MET A 38 9.45 11.30 6.63
C MET A 38 9.48 11.89 8.05
N TRP A 39 8.32 12.26 8.59
CA TRP A 39 8.20 12.72 9.96
C TRP A 39 8.57 11.63 10.98
N MET A 40 8.13 10.39 10.75
CA MET A 40 8.47 9.25 11.61
C MET A 40 9.96 8.94 11.57
N LEU A 41 10.59 8.93 10.40
CA LEU A 41 12.04 8.70 10.26
C LEU A 41 12.88 9.75 11.01
N ARG A 42 12.33 10.95 11.25
CA ARG A 42 12.99 11.99 12.03
C ARG A 42 12.91 11.76 13.54
N HIS A 43 11.85 11.09 14.02
CA HIS A 43 11.58 10.90 15.46
C HIS A 43 11.90 9.49 15.97
N TYR A 44 11.89 8.49 15.09
CA TYR A 44 12.10 7.08 15.43
C TYR A 44 13.35 6.51 14.75
N PRO A 45 14.10 5.61 15.41
CA PRO A 45 15.24 4.96 14.80
C PRO A 45 14.81 4.15 13.57
N ALA A 46 15.62 4.24 12.50
CA ALA A 46 15.31 3.62 11.21
C ALA A 46 15.05 2.10 11.28
N THR A 47 15.67 1.41 12.25
CA THR A 47 15.49 -0.02 12.50
C THR A 47 14.06 -0.38 12.91
N LEU A 48 13.42 0.44 13.76
CA LEU A 48 12.01 0.25 14.15
C LEU A 48 11.07 0.54 12.98
N MET A 49 11.40 1.55 12.15
CA MET A 49 10.63 1.87 10.95
C MET A 49 10.71 0.78 9.87
N SER A 50 11.88 0.21 9.64
CA SER A 50 12.06 -0.94 8.72
C SER A 50 11.25 -2.16 9.16
N SER A 51 11.14 -2.38 10.48
CA SER A 51 10.32 -3.48 11.01
C SER A 51 8.82 -3.25 10.76
N PHE A 52 8.37 -1.99 10.79
CA PHE A 52 6.98 -1.61 10.55
C PHE A 52 6.51 -1.95 9.12
N THR A 53 7.39 -1.82 8.12
CA THR A 53 7.09 -2.21 6.73
C THR A 53 6.77 -3.69 6.56
N PHE A 54 7.23 -4.56 7.47
CA PHE A 54 6.86 -5.97 7.40
C PHE A 54 5.40 -6.26 7.82
N LEU A 55 4.72 -5.30 8.46
CA LEU A 55 3.29 -5.43 8.76
C LEU A 55 2.40 -5.21 7.53
N THR A 56 2.93 -4.68 6.43
CA THR A 56 2.19 -4.43 5.18
C THR A 56 1.33 -5.62 4.72
N PRO A 57 1.86 -6.85 4.57
CA PRO A 57 1.06 -8.03 4.23
C PRO A 57 -0.05 -8.35 5.25
N VAL A 58 0.15 -8.07 6.53
CA VAL A 58 -0.89 -8.27 7.56
C VAL A 58 -2.03 -7.29 7.35
N PHE A 59 -1.72 -6.01 7.13
CA PHE A 59 -2.71 -4.99 6.82
C PHE A 59 -3.41 -5.26 5.48
N ALA A 60 -2.66 -5.69 4.46
CA ALA A 60 -3.22 -6.05 3.16
C ALA A 60 -4.29 -7.16 3.29
N LEU A 61 -3.99 -8.22 4.04
CA LEU A 61 -4.95 -9.29 4.30
C LEU A 61 -6.14 -8.81 5.14
N LEU A 62 -5.89 -8.03 6.20
CA LEU A 62 -6.94 -7.50 7.06
C LEU A 62 -7.91 -6.60 6.29
N PHE A 63 -7.39 -5.70 5.45
CA PHE A 63 -8.23 -4.84 4.62
C PHE A 63 -8.85 -5.60 3.43
N GLY A 64 -8.19 -6.59 2.85
CA GLY A 64 -8.79 -7.47 1.82
C GLY A 64 -10.03 -8.20 2.34
N VAL A 65 -9.95 -8.72 3.55
CA VAL A 65 -11.08 -9.42 4.19
C VAL A 65 -12.16 -8.43 4.63
N LEU A 66 -11.80 -7.35 5.32
CA LEU A 66 -12.77 -6.43 5.92
C LEU A 66 -13.41 -5.46 4.92
N LEU A 67 -12.63 -4.93 3.97
CA LEU A 67 -13.10 -3.92 3.01
C LEU A 67 -13.50 -4.52 1.68
N LEU A 68 -12.73 -5.49 1.16
CA LEU A 68 -13.02 -6.12 -0.13
C LEU A 68 -13.89 -7.38 0.01
N GLY A 69 -14.09 -7.88 1.23
CA GLY A 69 -14.89 -9.08 1.48
C GLY A 69 -14.24 -10.37 0.99
N GLU A 70 -12.91 -10.39 0.86
CA GLU A 70 -12.20 -11.57 0.38
C GLU A 70 -12.39 -12.76 1.35
N PRO A 71 -12.72 -13.96 0.83
CA PRO A 71 -12.92 -15.12 1.68
C PRO A 71 -11.63 -15.52 2.39
N LEU A 72 -11.74 -15.75 3.70
CA LEU A 72 -10.61 -16.21 4.53
C LEU A 72 -10.29 -17.67 4.17
N THR A 73 -9.38 -17.88 3.23
CA THR A 73 -8.95 -19.23 2.83
C THR A 73 -7.82 -19.73 3.72
N LEU A 74 -7.72 -21.05 3.84
CA LEU A 74 -6.61 -21.71 4.53
C LEU A 74 -5.25 -21.32 3.92
N GLN A 75 -5.21 -21.11 2.60
CA GLN A 75 -4.02 -20.67 1.88
C GLN A 75 -3.57 -19.27 2.31
N LEU A 76 -4.50 -18.30 2.45
CA LEU A 76 -4.18 -16.97 2.97
C LEU A 76 -3.63 -17.05 4.41
N LEU A 77 -4.23 -17.89 5.25
CA LEU A 77 -3.76 -18.09 6.63
C LEU A 77 -2.34 -18.67 6.68
N LEU A 78 -2.03 -19.66 5.84
CA LEU A 78 -0.69 -20.25 5.75
C LEU A 78 0.35 -19.24 5.21
N ALA A 79 -0.03 -18.44 4.21
CA ALA A 79 0.82 -17.37 3.71
C ALA A 79 1.10 -16.32 4.80
N LEU A 80 0.07 -15.90 5.55
CA LEU A 80 0.20 -14.96 6.66
C LEU A 80 1.08 -15.51 7.78
N ALA A 81 0.95 -16.81 8.10
CA ALA A 81 1.81 -17.48 9.08
C ALA A 81 3.28 -17.47 8.63
N GLY A 82 3.56 -17.75 7.34
CA GLY A 82 4.90 -17.66 6.79
C GLY A 82 5.50 -16.26 6.87
N VAL A 83 4.70 -15.23 6.56
CA VAL A 83 5.08 -13.83 6.74
C VAL A 83 5.39 -13.54 8.20
N ALA A 84 4.50 -13.90 9.13
CA ALA A 84 4.69 -13.66 10.57
C ALA A 84 5.97 -14.31 11.10
N VAL A 85 6.28 -15.53 10.66
CA VAL A 85 7.56 -16.19 10.98
C VAL A 85 8.75 -15.38 10.44
N GLY A 86 8.67 -14.91 9.19
CA GLY A 86 9.69 -14.04 8.59
C GLY A 86 9.92 -12.75 9.38
N ILE A 87 8.83 -12.09 9.80
CA ILE A 87 8.89 -10.87 10.65
C ILE A 87 9.65 -11.16 11.93
N VAL A 88 9.27 -12.23 12.64
CA VAL A 88 9.89 -12.59 13.92
C VAL A 88 11.38 -12.91 13.74
N LEU A 89 11.75 -13.62 12.66
CA LEU A 89 13.14 -13.96 12.39
C LEU A 89 14.00 -12.73 12.10
N VAL A 90 13.49 -11.76 11.32
CA VAL A 90 14.21 -10.53 11.00
C VAL A 90 14.29 -9.62 12.23
N SER A 91 13.18 -9.46 12.95
CA SER A 91 13.10 -8.60 14.14
C SER A 91 14.01 -9.06 15.29
N ARG A 92 14.39 -10.34 15.34
CA ARG A 92 15.31 -10.88 16.37
C ARG A 92 16.80 -10.65 16.06
N ARG A 93 17.15 -10.30 14.82
CA ARG A 93 18.54 -10.05 14.39
C ARG A 93 18.91 -8.56 14.35
N ALA A 94 17.94 -7.68 14.62
CA ALA A 94 18.11 -6.23 14.66
C ALA A 94 18.29 -5.74 16.11
#